data_AF-A0A4Q0HW13-F1
#
_entry.id   AF-A0A4Q0HW13-F1
#
_cell.length_a   1.000
_cell.length_b   1.000
_cell.length_c   1.000
_cell.angle_alpha   90.00
_cell.angle_beta   90.00
_cell.angle_gamma   90.00
#
_symmetry.space_group_name_H-M   'P 1'
#
loop_
_entity.id
_entity.type
_entity.pdbx_description
1 polymer ?
#
loop_
_entity_poly.entity_id
_entity_poly.type
_entity_poly.pdbx_seq_one_letter_code
_entity_poly.pdbx_strand_id
1 'polypeptide(L)'
;MEVERIADSGGRVELWAYDWDLQSTPAYKVNRQFLGYEQPLQLGHGPSHHVKEAICWSYGRTLGNIAVVSEELLGSFPSDRGDDAILACDIVEAGKMRNGQKRWWCRTHQKHWGTKGDIAAARASGVVKCSNHMQPMSYVINPPHVKMEDHSEVGIWCSLPPALTTDQVQVKRRPQIHVHLRADPAGRKHVDTDFDAISLHYNPAGDLFANNEITKVHVTPPAALEFVLALENGLEMGCINCRDCGYPHLDLGDFARIPHAKHLCGNCGRDNTWSRGPIASTPLKPLHDQFSKANQYIDVQSIIDLDHYVGCSFDVWASTPAILWTADRPQERGIHVHVRDANGKWLIDDTFGVVIHQGQILNRLSLLNTMVANTII
;
A
#
# COMPACT_ATOMS: atom_id res chain seq x y z
N MET A 1 31.70 -19.29 1.99
CA MET A 1 30.93 -18.55 3.00
C MET A 1 29.45 -18.75 2.78
N GLU A 2 28.81 -19.40 3.75
CA GLU A 2 27.38 -19.71 3.79
C GLU A 2 26.79 -19.26 5.13
N VAL A 3 25.47 -19.17 5.20
CA VAL A 3 24.72 -18.78 6.40
C VAL A 3 23.79 -19.93 6.81
N GLU A 4 23.82 -20.31 8.08
CA GLU A 4 22.92 -21.31 8.67
C GLU A 4 21.99 -20.70 9.72
N ARG A 5 20.88 -21.39 9.95
CA ARG A 5 19.81 -21.06 10.91
C ARG A 5 19.84 -22.09 12.03
N ILE A 6 19.95 -21.65 13.27
CA ILE A 6 20.00 -22.52 14.44
C ILE A 6 19.03 -22.00 15.49
N ALA A 7 18.09 -22.83 15.92
CA ALA A 7 17.15 -22.46 16.97
C ALA A 7 17.87 -22.44 18.33
N ASP A 8 17.69 -21.36 19.10
CA ASP A 8 18.14 -21.28 20.49
C ASP A 8 17.12 -21.93 21.45
N SER A 9 17.50 -22.08 22.71
CA SER A 9 16.63 -22.65 23.75
C SER A 9 15.39 -21.80 24.06
N GLY A 10 15.36 -20.55 23.63
CA GLY A 10 14.23 -19.62 23.78
C GLY A 10 13.30 -19.58 22.57
N GLY A 11 13.51 -20.43 21.56
CA GLY A 11 12.69 -20.48 20.34
C GLY A 11 13.01 -19.38 19.32
N ARG A 12 14.07 -18.58 19.53
CA ARG A 12 14.57 -17.63 18.54
C ARG A 12 15.51 -18.34 17.57
N VAL A 13 15.67 -17.79 16.37
CA VAL A 13 16.57 -18.38 15.37
C VAL A 13 17.83 -17.53 15.26
N GLU A 14 18.98 -18.13 15.55
CA GLU A 14 20.30 -17.54 15.37
C GLU A 14 20.78 -17.72 13.93
N LEU A 15 21.38 -16.66 13.38
CA LEU A 15 22.05 -16.67 12.09
C LEU A 15 23.55 -16.75 12.30
N TRP A 16 24.18 -17.74 11.68
CA TRP A 16 25.63 -17.97 11.77
C TRP A 16 26.24 -18.01 10.38
N ALA A 17 27.38 -17.33 10.18
CA ALA A 17 28.21 -17.50 9.00
C ALA A 17 29.23 -18.60 9.23
N TYR A 18 29.55 -19.37 8.19
CA TYR A 18 30.63 -20.36 8.20
C TYR A 18 31.25 -20.52 6.81
N ASP A 19 32.41 -21.17 6.77
CA ASP A 19 33.05 -21.65 5.56
C ASP A 19 33.12 -23.18 5.57
N TRP A 20 33.18 -23.79 4.39
CA TRP A 20 33.42 -25.23 4.26
C TRP A 20 34.91 -25.49 4.15
N ASP A 21 35.45 -26.34 5.01
CA ASP A 21 36.76 -26.95 4.78
C ASP A 21 36.57 -28.10 3.80
N LEU A 22 36.90 -27.85 2.52
CA LEU A 22 36.82 -28.84 1.45
C LEU A 22 38.05 -29.74 1.36
N GLN A 23 39.09 -29.52 2.19
CA GLN A 23 40.31 -30.33 2.21
C GLN A 23 40.14 -31.61 3.04
N SER A 24 39.06 -31.71 3.82
CA SER A 24 38.72 -32.85 4.67
C SER A 24 37.56 -33.66 4.09
N THR A 25 37.50 -34.97 4.40
CA THR A 25 36.41 -35.86 3.98
C THR A 25 35.85 -36.63 5.18
N PRO A 26 34.58 -36.42 5.57
CA PRO A 26 33.62 -35.48 4.96
C PRO A 26 34.00 -34.01 5.24
N ALA A 27 33.67 -33.14 4.29
CA ALA A 27 33.84 -31.69 4.48
C ALA A 27 33.06 -31.25 5.72
N TYR A 28 33.65 -30.36 6.52
CA TYR A 28 33.02 -29.84 7.73
C TYR A 28 33.06 -28.31 7.78
N LYS A 29 32.25 -27.73 8.66
CA LYS A 29 32.10 -26.28 8.81
C LYS A 29 33.23 -25.72 9.67
N VAL A 30 33.89 -24.67 9.18
CA VAL A 30 34.95 -23.92 9.87
C VAL A 30 34.60 -22.44 9.98
N ASN A 31 35.29 -21.72 10.86
CA ASN A 31 35.14 -20.27 11.07
C ASN A 31 33.70 -19.84 11.37
N ARG A 32 32.99 -20.66 12.16
CA ARG A 32 31.60 -20.42 12.53
C ARG A 32 31.50 -19.18 13.42
N GLN A 33 30.75 -18.17 12.96
CA GLN A 33 30.62 -16.87 13.63
C GLN A 33 29.17 -16.42 13.68
N PHE A 34 28.73 -15.93 14.84
CA PHE A 34 27.40 -15.40 15.06
C PHE A 34 27.21 -14.09 14.30
N LEU A 35 26.08 -13.94 13.61
CA LEU A 35 25.71 -12.74 12.85
C LEU A 35 24.61 -11.92 13.53
N GLY A 36 23.74 -12.56 14.30
CA GLY A 36 22.55 -11.97 14.88
C GLY A 36 21.38 -12.95 14.94
N TYR A 37 20.23 -12.47 15.41
CA TYR A 37 18.98 -13.24 15.41
C TYR A 37 18.16 -12.94 14.15
N GLU A 38 17.57 -13.97 13.55
CA GLU A 38 16.42 -13.85 12.64
C GLU A 38 15.25 -13.35 13.49
N GLN A 39 14.59 -12.29 13.02
CA GLN A 39 13.40 -11.79 13.70
C GLN A 39 12.25 -12.79 13.51
N PRO A 40 11.46 -13.05 14.56
CA PRO A 40 10.42 -14.07 14.49
C PRO A 40 9.45 -13.79 13.33
N LEU A 41 8.98 -14.87 12.68
CA LEU A 41 7.75 -14.83 11.90
C LEU A 41 6.65 -14.41 12.87
N GLN A 42 6.14 -13.19 12.78
CA GLN A 42 4.92 -12.82 13.47
C GLN A 42 3.77 -13.61 12.84
N LEU A 43 3.55 -14.82 13.35
CA LEU A 43 2.26 -15.48 13.29
C LEU A 43 1.38 -14.77 14.31
N GLY A 44 0.22 -14.31 13.85
CA GLY A 44 -0.68 -13.53 14.68
C GLY A 44 -1.13 -14.25 15.95
N HIS A 45 -1.53 -13.43 16.92
CA HIS A 45 -2.34 -13.72 18.12
C HIS A 45 -1.60 -14.00 19.44
N GLY A 46 -1.62 -12.97 20.30
CA GLY A 46 -1.76 -13.08 21.75
C GLY A 46 -3.04 -12.35 22.21
N PRO A 47 -3.58 -12.64 23.40
CA PRO A 47 -4.92 -12.21 23.83
C PRO A 47 -5.04 -10.70 24.02
N SER A 48 -6.28 -10.23 23.96
CA SER A 48 -6.74 -8.83 24.01
C SER A 48 -6.07 -7.95 25.08
N HIS A 49 -4.94 -7.36 24.72
CA HIS A 49 -4.57 -6.03 25.15
C HIS A 49 -4.82 -5.09 23.96
N HIS A 50 -5.07 -3.80 24.19
CA HIS A 50 -5.20 -2.82 23.11
C HIS A 50 -3.86 -2.69 22.38
N VAL A 51 -3.57 -3.63 21.48
CA VAL A 51 -2.39 -3.61 20.62
C VAL A 51 -2.59 -2.44 19.69
N LYS A 52 -1.83 -1.36 19.91
CA LYS A 52 -1.74 -0.29 18.92
C LYS A 52 -1.27 -0.92 17.62
N GLU A 53 -1.93 -0.63 16.52
CA GLU A 53 -1.52 -1.11 15.19
C GLU A 53 -0.86 0.05 14.46
N ALA A 54 0.23 -0.19 13.73
CA ALA A 54 0.72 0.78 12.75
C ALA A 54 0.68 0.19 11.34
N ILE A 55 0.26 1.00 10.37
CA ILE A 55 0.44 0.69 8.95
C ILE A 55 1.66 1.47 8.49
N CYS A 56 2.63 0.76 7.92
CA CYS A 56 3.82 1.37 7.32
C CYS A 56 3.83 1.13 5.82
N TRP A 57 4.36 2.07 5.05
CA TRP A 57 4.58 1.92 3.62
C TRP A 57 5.78 2.72 3.13
N SER A 58 6.25 2.34 1.95
CA SER A 58 7.20 3.12 1.17
C SER A 58 6.64 3.31 -0.22
N TYR A 59 6.95 4.45 -0.84
CA TYR A 59 6.57 4.65 -2.23
C TYR A 59 7.40 3.77 -3.17
N GLY A 60 6.72 3.12 -4.12
CA GLY A 60 7.35 2.22 -5.09
C GLY A 60 7.75 0.84 -4.57
N ARG A 61 7.39 0.46 -3.34
CA ARG A 61 7.64 -0.91 -2.82
C ARG A 61 6.55 -1.40 -1.87
N THR A 62 6.23 -2.68 -1.98
CA THR A 62 5.15 -3.39 -1.27
C THR A 62 5.63 -4.05 0.02
N LEU A 63 5.53 -3.40 1.20
CA LEU A 63 6.11 -4.03 2.40
C LEU A 63 5.47 -5.42 2.60
N GLY A 64 6.30 -6.43 2.80
CA GLY A 64 5.83 -7.80 2.98
C GLY A 64 4.96 -7.96 4.21
N ASN A 65 5.26 -7.13 5.23
CA ASN A 65 4.45 -6.93 6.41
C ASN A 65 4.23 -5.42 6.61
N ILE A 66 3.15 -4.89 6.03
CA ILE A 66 2.76 -3.48 6.22
C ILE A 66 2.17 -3.21 7.61
N ALA A 67 1.68 -4.25 8.30
CA ALA A 67 1.12 -4.14 9.64
C ALA A 67 2.22 -4.37 10.70
N VAL A 68 2.50 -3.34 11.49
CA VAL A 68 3.39 -3.41 12.64
C VAL A 68 2.54 -3.46 13.89
N VAL A 69 2.53 -4.61 14.56
CA VAL A 69 1.73 -4.87 15.76
C VAL A 69 2.58 -5.17 17.00
N SER A 70 3.91 -5.07 16.90
CA SER A 70 4.80 -5.33 18.04
C SER A 70 5.00 -4.07 18.89
N GLU A 71 4.86 -4.19 20.21
CA GLU A 71 5.09 -3.06 21.14
C GLU A 71 6.52 -2.50 21.03
N GLU A 72 7.51 -3.38 20.81
CA GLU A 72 8.92 -3.01 20.64
C GLU A 72 9.13 -2.10 19.40
N LEU A 73 8.43 -2.37 18.30
CA LEU A 73 8.48 -1.55 17.09
C LEU A 73 7.57 -0.33 17.21
N LEU A 74 6.43 -0.42 17.88
CA LEU A 74 5.51 0.71 18.07
C LEU A 74 6.12 1.82 18.94
N GLY A 75 7.03 1.48 19.86
CA GLY A 75 7.79 2.45 20.63
C GLY A 75 8.85 3.22 19.83
N SER A 76 9.10 2.86 18.57
CA SER A 76 10.13 3.47 17.72
C SER A 76 9.62 4.57 16.77
N PHE A 77 8.31 4.82 16.74
CA PHE A 77 7.72 5.86 15.91
C PHE A 77 7.83 7.24 16.55
N PRO A 78 8.29 8.27 15.82
CA PRO A 78 8.42 9.64 16.34
C PRO A 78 7.11 10.31 16.78
N SER A 79 5.97 9.90 16.21
CA SER A 79 4.65 10.45 16.51
C SER A 79 3.52 9.47 16.14
N ASP A 80 2.26 9.90 16.09
CA ASP A 80 1.13 9.06 15.66
C ASP A 80 1.08 8.85 14.14
N ARG A 81 1.79 9.67 13.36
CA ARG A 81 1.88 9.56 11.89
C ARG A 81 3.05 10.36 11.35
N GLY A 82 3.66 9.90 10.27
CA GLY A 82 4.77 10.63 9.67
C GLY A 82 5.37 9.90 8.50
N ASP A 83 6.55 10.36 8.08
CA ASP A 83 7.30 9.82 6.96
C ASP A 83 8.78 9.58 7.24
N ASP A 84 9.10 9.50 8.52
CA ASP A 84 10.44 9.42 9.09
C ASP A 84 10.68 8.13 9.90
N ALA A 85 9.77 7.15 9.83
CA ALA A 85 9.93 5.89 10.56
C ALA A 85 11.10 5.07 10.00
N ILE A 86 12.02 4.65 10.87
CA ILE A 86 13.12 3.75 10.54
C ILE A 86 12.84 2.39 11.17
N LEU A 87 12.39 1.44 10.35
CA LEU A 87 12.01 0.11 10.81
C LEU A 87 13.19 -0.85 10.82
N ALA A 88 13.19 -1.79 11.77
CA ALA A 88 14.18 -2.85 11.83
C ALA A 88 14.11 -3.78 10.60
N CYS A 89 15.25 -4.39 10.26
CA CYS A 89 15.29 -5.39 9.20
C CYS A 89 14.72 -6.73 9.68
N ASP A 90 13.72 -7.21 8.94
CA ASP A 90 13.17 -8.56 9.09
C ASP A 90 13.71 -9.44 7.96
N ILE A 91 14.82 -10.15 8.20
CA ILE A 91 15.50 -10.99 7.20
C ILE A 91 15.03 -12.44 7.31
N VAL A 92 14.49 -12.97 6.22
CA VAL A 92 14.00 -14.36 6.09
C VAL A 92 14.65 -15.10 4.94
N GLU A 93 14.60 -16.43 4.97
CA GLU A 93 15.05 -17.31 3.89
C GLU A 93 14.13 -17.24 2.66
N ALA A 94 14.68 -16.92 1.49
CA ALA A 94 13.98 -16.67 0.23
C ALA A 94 14.32 -17.69 -0.87
N GLY A 95 14.49 -18.95 -0.46
CA GLY A 95 14.85 -20.07 -1.33
C GLY A 95 16.35 -20.15 -1.63
N LYS A 96 16.70 -20.66 -2.80
CA LYS A 96 18.09 -20.87 -3.22
C LYS A 96 18.43 -20.10 -4.50
N MET A 97 19.68 -19.66 -4.58
CA MET A 97 20.33 -19.11 -5.78
C MET A 97 20.60 -20.23 -6.80
N ARG A 98 20.94 -19.86 -8.05
CA ARG A 98 21.27 -20.83 -9.11
C ARG A 98 22.44 -21.76 -8.76
N ASN A 99 23.36 -21.30 -7.91
CA ASN A 99 24.49 -22.08 -7.41
C ASN A 99 24.15 -22.93 -6.16
N GLY A 100 22.87 -23.04 -5.80
CA GLY A 100 22.40 -23.82 -4.66
C GLY A 100 22.51 -23.13 -3.28
N GLN A 101 23.18 -21.98 -3.18
CA GLN A 101 23.29 -21.24 -1.93
C GLN A 101 21.96 -20.63 -1.49
N LYS A 102 21.75 -20.48 -0.19
CA LYS A 102 20.55 -19.80 0.33
C LYS A 102 20.48 -18.36 -0.13
N ARG A 103 19.29 -17.92 -0.52
CA ARG A 103 18.95 -16.52 -0.78
C ARG A 103 18.20 -15.98 0.43
N TRP A 104 18.42 -14.72 0.76
CA TRP A 104 17.73 -14.06 1.88
C TRP A 104 16.96 -12.84 1.39
N TRP A 105 15.95 -12.44 2.17
CA TRP A 105 15.04 -11.36 1.83
C TRP A 105 14.67 -10.56 3.07
N CYS A 106 14.76 -9.23 2.97
CA CYS A 106 14.22 -8.33 3.96
C CYS A 106 12.74 -8.06 3.68
N ARG A 107 11.83 -8.53 4.53
CA ARG A 107 10.38 -8.31 4.37
C ARG A 107 9.99 -6.85 4.55
N THR A 108 10.64 -6.18 5.52
CA THR A 108 10.46 -4.75 5.78
C THR A 108 10.84 -3.92 4.56
N HIS A 109 12.06 -4.07 4.03
CA HIS A 109 12.60 -3.16 3.02
C HIS A 109 12.55 -3.70 1.58
N GLN A 110 12.09 -4.95 1.41
CA GLN A 110 12.04 -5.70 0.15
C GLN A 110 13.34 -5.68 -0.62
N LYS A 111 14.40 -6.14 0.06
CA LYS A 111 15.73 -6.28 -0.54
C LYS A 111 16.30 -7.64 -0.27
N HIS A 112 16.94 -8.20 -1.29
CA HIS A 112 17.77 -9.37 -1.08
C HIS A 112 18.93 -9.03 -0.16
N TRP A 113 19.28 -10.00 0.67
CA TRP A 113 20.38 -9.93 1.62
C TRP A 113 21.28 -11.16 1.45
N GLY A 114 22.51 -11.08 1.94
CA GLY A 114 23.45 -12.20 1.98
C GLY A 114 24.53 -12.15 0.92
N THR A 115 24.79 -10.98 0.32
CA THR A 115 26.01 -10.76 -0.46
C THR A 115 27.24 -10.79 0.46
N LYS A 116 28.44 -10.90 -0.11
CA LYS A 116 29.69 -10.83 0.68
C LYS A 116 29.79 -9.53 1.48
N GLY A 117 29.32 -8.41 0.92
CA GLY A 117 29.29 -7.11 1.59
C GLY A 117 28.35 -7.10 2.79
N ASP A 118 27.14 -7.66 2.61
CA ASP A 118 26.15 -7.78 3.70
C ASP A 118 26.68 -8.60 4.88
N ILE A 119 27.32 -9.73 4.59
CA ILE A 119 27.88 -10.63 5.61
C ILE A 119 29.05 -9.95 6.34
N ALA A 120 29.93 -9.25 5.61
CA ALA A 120 31.04 -8.52 6.22
C ALA A 120 30.54 -7.38 7.13
N ALA A 121 29.53 -6.63 6.69
CA ALA A 121 28.92 -5.57 7.49
C ALA A 121 28.22 -6.10 8.75
N ALA A 122 27.51 -7.23 8.64
CA ALA A 122 26.89 -7.89 9.79
C ALA A 122 27.95 -8.38 10.79
N ARG A 123 29.08 -8.93 10.33
CA ARG A 123 30.19 -9.34 11.21
C ARG A 123 30.82 -8.17 11.95
N ALA A 124 31.02 -7.04 11.28
CA ALA A 124 31.63 -5.86 11.87
C ALA A 124 30.73 -5.19 12.92
N SER A 125 29.42 -5.19 12.67
CA SER A 125 28.44 -4.50 13.53
C SER A 125 27.75 -5.41 14.56
N GLY A 126 27.77 -6.73 14.35
CA GLY A 126 26.99 -7.69 15.12
C GLY A 126 25.48 -7.65 14.83
N VAL A 127 25.04 -6.93 13.78
CA VAL A 127 23.62 -6.75 13.46
C VAL A 127 23.35 -7.04 11.99
N VAL A 128 22.34 -7.87 11.73
CA VAL A 128 21.88 -8.18 10.37
C VAL A 128 20.98 -7.05 9.87
N LYS A 129 21.47 -6.30 8.87
CA LYS A 129 20.73 -5.21 8.22
C LYS A 129 20.85 -5.31 6.70
N CYS A 130 19.77 -5.00 5.98
CA CYS A 130 19.82 -4.86 4.53
C CYS A 130 20.36 -3.49 4.11
N SER A 131 20.70 -3.35 2.83
CA SER A 131 21.19 -2.08 2.27
C SER A 131 20.22 -0.91 2.42
N ASN A 132 18.93 -1.18 2.65
CA ASN A 132 17.87 -0.19 2.80
C ASN A 132 17.43 0.06 4.26
N HIS A 133 18.18 -0.43 5.25
CA HIS A 133 17.78 -0.38 6.67
C HIS A 133 17.62 1.03 7.28
N MET A 134 18.14 2.07 6.62
CA MET A 134 17.98 3.48 7.02
C MET A 134 16.95 4.21 6.15
N GLN A 135 16.21 3.50 5.30
CA GLN A 135 15.21 4.13 4.45
C GLN A 135 14.02 4.57 5.32
N PRO A 136 13.67 5.86 5.32
CA PRO A 136 12.49 6.33 6.04
C PRO A 136 11.22 5.80 5.38
N MET A 137 10.23 5.48 6.21
CA MET A 137 8.92 4.97 5.81
C MET A 137 7.81 5.89 6.29
N SER A 138 6.76 5.95 5.47
CA SER A 138 5.49 6.55 5.86
C SER A 138 4.73 5.62 6.78
N TYR A 139 4.05 6.19 7.77
CA TYR A 139 3.31 5.41 8.75
C TYR A 139 2.12 6.16 9.34
N VAL A 140 1.16 5.39 9.84
CA VAL A 140 0.10 5.85 10.73
C VAL A 140 -0.08 4.82 11.85
N ILE A 141 -0.13 5.29 13.09
CA ILE A 141 -0.47 4.51 14.28
C ILE A 141 -1.98 4.63 14.53
N ASN A 142 -2.61 3.52 14.87
CA ASN A 142 -4.04 3.36 15.04
C ASN A 142 -4.82 3.87 13.81
N PRO A 143 -4.59 3.29 12.63
CA PRO A 143 -5.35 3.66 11.44
C PRO A 143 -6.85 3.52 11.70
N PRO A 144 -7.70 4.36 11.09
CA PRO A 144 -9.13 4.16 11.10
C PRO A 144 -9.49 2.76 10.59
N HIS A 145 -10.37 2.09 11.31
CA HIS A 145 -10.91 0.79 10.94
C HIS A 145 -12.29 0.97 10.34
N VAL A 146 -12.47 0.53 9.10
CA VAL A 146 -13.77 0.54 8.42
C VAL A 146 -14.27 -0.90 8.36
N LYS A 147 -15.43 -1.17 8.94
CA LYS A 147 -16.11 -2.46 8.82
C LYS A 147 -17.28 -2.27 7.86
N MET A 148 -17.25 -2.96 6.72
CA MET A 148 -18.23 -2.71 5.66
C MET A 148 -19.65 -3.05 6.11
N GLU A 149 -19.81 -4.06 6.96
CA GLU A 149 -21.08 -4.53 7.51
C GLU A 149 -21.75 -3.53 8.46
N ASP A 150 -21.00 -2.58 9.02
CA ASP A 150 -21.52 -1.56 9.94
C ASP A 150 -22.17 -0.37 9.18
N HIS A 151 -22.14 -0.39 7.85
CA HIS A 151 -22.55 0.73 7.01
C HIS A 151 -23.42 0.27 5.84
N SER A 152 -24.44 1.07 5.52
CA SER A 152 -25.28 0.81 4.33
C SER A 152 -24.56 1.17 3.03
N GLU A 153 -23.71 2.21 3.06
CA GLU A 153 -22.84 2.57 1.95
C GLU A 153 -21.44 2.92 2.43
N VAL A 154 -20.45 2.40 1.71
CA VAL A 154 -19.02 2.66 1.86
C VAL A 154 -18.48 3.09 0.50
N GLY A 155 -17.86 4.26 0.48
CA GLY A 155 -17.09 4.74 -0.66
C GLY A 155 -15.66 5.01 -0.24
N ILE A 156 -14.70 4.50 -1.00
CA ILE A 156 -13.27 4.68 -0.74
C ILE A 156 -12.59 5.10 -2.03
N TRP A 157 -11.87 6.21 -2.02
CA TRP A 157 -11.12 6.74 -3.17
C TRP A 157 -9.66 7.01 -2.82
N CYS A 158 -8.84 7.07 -3.86
CA CYS A 158 -7.52 7.71 -3.76
C CYS A 158 -7.69 9.23 -3.88
N SER A 159 -7.50 9.95 -2.78
CA SER A 159 -7.51 11.41 -2.74
C SER A 159 -6.22 11.96 -3.31
N LEU A 160 -6.27 12.46 -4.54
CA LEU A 160 -5.15 13.11 -5.22
C LEU A 160 -5.17 14.63 -5.00
N PRO A 161 -4.02 15.32 -5.04
CA PRO A 161 -3.99 16.78 -5.05
C PRO A 161 -4.83 17.34 -6.20
N PRO A 162 -5.44 18.54 -6.05
CA PRO A 162 -6.19 19.18 -7.11
C PRO A 162 -5.33 19.39 -8.35
N ALA A 163 -5.96 19.26 -9.52
CA ALA A 163 -5.35 19.63 -10.79
C ALA A 163 -5.16 21.14 -10.88
N LEU A 164 -6.17 21.88 -10.44
CA LEU A 164 -6.21 23.34 -10.42
C LEU A 164 -6.75 23.79 -9.08
N THR A 165 -6.11 24.80 -8.51
CA THR A 165 -6.57 25.44 -7.28
C THR A 165 -6.18 26.90 -7.30
N THR A 166 -7.01 27.74 -6.69
CA THR A 166 -6.65 29.13 -6.39
C THR A 166 -5.68 29.24 -5.21
N ASP A 167 -5.60 28.20 -4.37
CA ASP A 167 -4.68 28.13 -3.24
C ASP A 167 -3.33 27.53 -3.68
N GLN A 168 -2.39 28.40 -4.05
CA GLN A 168 -1.08 27.98 -4.56
C GLN A 168 -0.23 27.20 -3.54
N VAL A 169 -0.60 27.17 -2.26
CA VAL A 169 0.14 26.45 -1.21
C VAL A 169 -0.11 24.94 -1.27
N GLN A 170 -1.26 24.49 -1.77
CA GLN A 170 -1.68 23.07 -1.74
C GLN A 170 -1.50 22.32 -3.06
N VAL A 171 -0.81 22.91 -4.04
CA VAL A 171 -0.73 22.32 -5.40
C VAL A 171 -0.08 20.95 -5.39
N LYS A 172 0.87 20.67 -4.48
CA LYS A 172 1.54 19.36 -4.41
C LYS A 172 1.44 18.72 -3.04
N ARG A 173 0.93 17.50 -2.99
CA ARG A 173 0.90 16.66 -1.77
C ARG A 173 0.93 15.18 -2.12
N ARG A 174 1.14 14.36 -1.10
CA ARG A 174 0.98 12.90 -1.20
C ARG A 174 -0.50 12.53 -1.37
N PRO A 175 -0.79 11.36 -1.96
CA PRO A 175 -2.15 10.83 -1.96
C PRO A 175 -2.60 10.50 -0.53
N GLN A 176 -3.90 10.59 -0.31
CA GLN A 176 -4.57 10.14 0.91
C GLN A 176 -5.71 9.20 0.54
N ILE A 177 -6.37 8.61 1.53
CA ILE A 177 -7.53 7.74 1.35
C ILE A 177 -8.78 8.52 1.74
N HIS A 178 -9.60 8.87 0.76
CA HIS A 178 -10.87 9.54 1.01
C HIS A 178 -11.95 8.52 1.32
N VAL A 179 -12.70 8.74 2.40
CA VAL A 179 -13.71 7.79 2.86
C VAL A 179 -15.07 8.47 3.06
N HIS A 180 -16.08 7.87 2.44
CA HIS A 180 -17.49 8.15 2.69
C HIS A 180 -18.14 6.98 3.42
N LEU A 181 -18.74 7.24 4.59
CA LEU A 181 -19.57 6.25 5.31
C LEU A 181 -20.98 6.80 5.53
N ARG A 182 -21.99 5.97 5.24
CA ARG A 182 -23.41 6.29 5.48
C ARG A 182 -24.08 5.18 6.28
N ALA A 183 -24.91 5.59 7.24
CA ALA A 183 -25.74 4.67 8.01
C ALA A 183 -26.92 4.16 7.19
N ASP A 184 -27.48 5.03 6.33
CA ASP A 184 -28.63 4.75 5.46
C ASP A 184 -28.27 4.90 3.97
N PRO A 185 -28.88 4.12 3.06
CA PRO A 185 -28.71 4.29 1.61
C PRO A 185 -29.07 5.71 1.17
N ALA A 186 -28.21 6.33 0.36
CA ALA A 186 -28.27 7.74 -0.05
C ALA A 186 -28.43 8.76 1.11
N GLY A 187 -28.23 8.33 2.36
CA GLY A 187 -28.35 9.17 3.54
C GLY A 187 -27.20 10.16 3.68
N ARG A 188 -27.27 10.96 4.75
CA ARG A 188 -26.19 11.88 5.11
C ARG A 188 -24.91 11.09 5.44
N LYS A 189 -23.80 11.53 4.87
CA LYS A 189 -22.47 11.03 5.22
C LYS A 189 -22.18 11.37 6.69
N HIS A 190 -21.81 10.39 7.49
CA HIS A 190 -21.32 10.63 8.86
C HIS A 190 -19.80 10.58 8.93
N VAL A 191 -19.14 10.02 7.92
CA VAL A 191 -17.71 10.21 7.63
C VAL A 191 -17.58 10.69 6.19
N ASP A 192 -16.83 11.76 6.02
CA ASP A 192 -16.48 12.41 4.75
C ASP A 192 -15.14 13.13 4.94
N THR A 193 -14.04 12.38 4.83
CA THR A 193 -12.71 12.92 5.14
C THR A 193 -11.58 12.07 4.56
N ASP A 194 -10.39 12.66 4.52
CA ASP A 194 -9.16 12.04 4.07
C ASP A 194 -8.37 11.44 5.25
N PHE A 195 -7.79 10.25 5.03
CA PHE A 195 -6.93 9.55 5.97
C PHE A 195 -5.59 9.18 5.32
N ASP A 196 -4.53 9.08 6.13
CA ASP A 196 -3.21 8.73 5.60
C ASP A 196 -3.16 7.26 5.14
N ALA A 197 -3.82 6.36 5.86
CA ALA A 197 -4.11 4.98 5.46
C ALA A 197 -5.29 4.46 6.31
N ILE A 198 -5.94 3.38 5.87
CA ILE A 198 -7.05 2.76 6.62
C ILE A 198 -6.91 1.23 6.68
N SER A 199 -7.56 0.64 7.67
CA SER A 199 -7.74 -0.82 7.80
C SER A 199 -9.18 -1.17 7.44
N LEU A 200 -9.39 -1.73 6.24
CA LEU A 200 -10.70 -2.17 5.78
C LEU A 200 -10.94 -3.63 6.19
N HIS A 201 -11.88 -3.85 7.09
CA HIS A 201 -12.35 -5.20 7.45
C HIS A 201 -13.41 -5.65 6.46
N TYR A 202 -13.33 -6.92 6.09
CA TYR A 202 -14.32 -7.58 5.26
C TYR A 202 -14.73 -8.89 5.93
N ASN A 203 -15.97 -9.30 5.70
CA ASN A 203 -16.44 -10.59 6.20
C ASN A 203 -15.76 -11.71 5.38
N PRO A 204 -14.96 -12.60 6.00
CA PRO A 204 -14.22 -13.66 5.31
C PRO A 204 -15.11 -14.78 4.79
N ALA A 205 -16.45 -14.73 4.98
CA ALA A 205 -17.40 -15.71 4.45
C ALA A 205 -17.42 -15.85 2.89
N GLY A 206 -16.48 -15.22 2.18
CA GLY A 206 -16.41 -15.17 0.73
C GLY A 206 -15.03 -15.41 0.11
N ASP A 207 -14.10 -16.12 0.75
CA ASP A 207 -12.82 -16.59 0.17
C ASP A 207 -12.02 -15.50 -0.59
N LEU A 208 -12.01 -14.26 -0.09
CA LEU A 208 -11.38 -13.12 -0.79
C LEU A 208 -9.89 -13.39 -1.10
N PHE A 209 -9.20 -14.04 -0.16
CA PHE A 209 -7.84 -14.54 -0.35
C PHE A 209 -7.76 -16.00 0.06
N ALA A 210 -6.77 -16.71 -0.48
CA ALA A 210 -6.55 -18.13 -0.14
C ALA A 210 -6.09 -18.33 1.31
N ASN A 211 -5.56 -17.28 1.96
CA ASN A 211 -5.22 -17.32 3.37
C ASN A 211 -6.39 -16.77 4.21
N ASN A 212 -7.11 -17.68 4.87
CA ASN A 212 -8.28 -17.36 5.70
C ASN A 212 -7.94 -16.61 6.99
N GLU A 213 -6.66 -16.49 7.34
CA GLU A 213 -6.20 -15.64 8.46
C GLU A 213 -6.19 -14.16 8.10
N ILE A 214 -6.27 -13.82 6.80
CA ILE A 214 -6.41 -12.45 6.35
C ILE A 214 -7.89 -12.08 6.50
N THR A 215 -8.19 -11.16 7.41
CA THR A 215 -9.54 -10.67 7.70
C THR A 215 -9.72 -9.17 7.41
N LYS A 216 -8.63 -8.50 7.01
CA LYS A 216 -8.61 -7.08 6.69
C LYS A 216 -7.59 -6.79 5.61
N VAL A 217 -7.84 -5.72 4.86
CA VAL A 217 -6.91 -5.16 3.88
C VAL A 217 -6.54 -3.75 4.31
N HIS A 218 -5.25 -3.48 4.36
CA HIS A 218 -4.77 -2.12 4.57
C HIS A 218 -4.72 -1.39 3.23
N VAL A 219 -5.42 -0.26 3.16
CA VAL A 219 -5.41 0.61 1.98
C VAL A 219 -4.41 1.72 2.23
N THR A 220 -3.29 1.69 1.51
CA THR A 220 -2.21 2.67 1.61
C THR A 220 -2.17 3.58 0.38
N PRO A 221 -1.64 4.81 0.49
CA PRO A 221 -1.52 5.75 -0.63
C PRO A 221 -0.88 5.17 -1.89
N PRO A 222 0.27 4.46 -1.86
CA PRO A 222 0.85 3.90 -3.07
C PRO A 222 -0.03 2.83 -3.71
N ALA A 223 -0.67 1.96 -2.92
CA ALA A 223 -1.57 0.93 -3.45
C ALA A 223 -2.83 1.54 -4.08
N ALA A 224 -3.41 2.54 -3.40
CA ALA A 224 -4.57 3.29 -3.86
C ALA A 224 -4.28 4.03 -5.17
N LEU A 225 -3.14 4.72 -5.26
CA LEU A 225 -2.71 5.43 -6.46
C LEU A 225 -2.56 4.49 -7.65
N GLU A 226 -1.73 3.44 -7.53
CA GLU A 226 -1.49 2.55 -8.66
C GLU A 226 -2.77 1.80 -9.09
N PHE A 227 -3.66 1.45 -8.14
CA PHE A 227 -4.94 0.83 -8.46
C PHE A 227 -5.87 1.75 -9.26
N VAL A 228 -6.04 3.01 -8.82
CA VAL A 228 -6.89 3.97 -9.54
C VAL A 228 -6.32 4.30 -10.91
N LEU A 229 -5.00 4.44 -11.04
CA LEU A 229 -4.37 4.63 -12.34
C LEU A 229 -4.55 3.42 -13.26
N ALA A 230 -4.48 2.21 -12.73
CA ALA A 230 -4.76 1.00 -13.50
C ALA A 230 -6.22 0.94 -13.98
N LEU A 231 -7.20 1.35 -13.14
CA LEU A 231 -8.60 1.48 -13.56
C LEU A 231 -8.79 2.53 -14.66
N GLU A 232 -8.23 3.73 -14.50
CA GLU A 232 -8.33 4.80 -15.51
C GLU A 232 -7.71 4.41 -16.86
N ASN A 233 -6.65 3.60 -16.85
CA ASN A 233 -5.99 3.14 -18.07
C ASN A 233 -6.54 1.81 -18.61
N GLY A 234 -7.54 1.21 -17.96
CA GLY A 234 -8.10 -0.08 -18.36
C GLY A 234 -7.06 -1.22 -18.34
N LEU A 235 -6.11 -1.19 -17.40
CA LEU A 235 -5.09 -2.23 -17.28
C LEU A 235 -5.70 -3.54 -16.77
N GLU A 236 -5.19 -4.66 -17.28
CA GLU A 236 -5.55 -5.98 -16.78
C GLU A 236 -5.00 -6.17 -15.36
N MET A 237 -5.91 -6.36 -14.40
CA MET A 237 -5.57 -6.51 -12.98
C MET A 237 -6.15 -7.80 -12.42
N GLY A 238 -5.44 -8.37 -11.45
CA GLY A 238 -5.93 -9.50 -10.65
C GLY A 238 -5.31 -9.49 -9.26
N CYS A 239 -5.50 -10.56 -8.52
CA CYS A 239 -4.76 -10.82 -7.29
C CYS A 239 -4.31 -12.27 -7.29
N ILE A 240 -3.00 -12.48 -7.29
CA ILE A 240 -2.43 -13.82 -7.15
C ILE A 240 -1.79 -13.99 -5.78
N ASN A 241 -1.92 -15.18 -5.23
CA ASN A 241 -1.29 -15.54 -3.97
C ASN A 241 0.07 -16.19 -4.25
N CYS A 242 1.05 -15.88 -3.41
CA CYS A 242 2.36 -16.51 -3.49
C CYS A 242 2.22 -18.01 -3.30
N ARG A 243 2.84 -18.80 -4.19
CA ARG A 243 2.77 -20.26 -4.12
C ARG A 243 3.47 -20.85 -2.89
N ASP A 244 4.42 -20.11 -2.31
CA ASP A 244 5.23 -20.59 -1.20
C ASP A 244 4.72 -20.12 0.17
N CYS A 245 4.23 -18.88 0.30
CA CYS A 245 3.76 -18.35 1.59
C CYS A 245 2.27 -18.03 1.63
N GLY A 246 1.53 -18.14 0.52
CA GLY A 246 0.08 -17.90 0.47
C GLY A 246 -0.35 -16.44 0.53
N TYR A 247 0.55 -15.49 0.78
CA TYR A 247 0.21 -14.06 0.85
C TYR A 247 -0.16 -13.49 -0.53
N PRO A 248 -1.14 -12.57 -0.60
CA PRO A 248 -1.49 -11.89 -1.83
C PRO A 248 -0.34 -11.00 -2.31
N HIS A 249 -0.16 -10.95 -3.63
CA HIS A 249 0.81 -10.07 -4.27
C HIS A 249 0.22 -8.67 -4.49
N LEU A 250 1.00 -7.66 -4.12
CA LEU A 250 0.77 -6.27 -4.48
C LEU A 250 1.96 -5.80 -5.31
N ASP A 251 1.70 -5.43 -6.56
CA ASP A 251 2.64 -4.77 -7.44
C ASP A 251 2.53 -3.25 -7.24
N LEU A 252 3.66 -2.55 -7.30
CA LEU A 252 3.74 -1.08 -7.17
C LEU A 252 4.74 -0.51 -8.19
N GLY A 253 4.61 0.77 -8.50
CA GLY A 253 5.45 1.45 -9.49
C GLY A 253 5.38 0.77 -10.85
N ASP A 254 6.53 0.56 -11.49
CA ASP A 254 6.60 -0.04 -12.85
C ASP A 254 5.91 -1.40 -12.94
N PHE A 255 5.96 -2.22 -11.87
CA PHE A 255 5.29 -3.53 -11.83
C PHE A 255 3.77 -3.41 -11.81
N ALA A 256 3.21 -2.33 -11.26
CA ALA A 256 1.77 -2.08 -11.29
C ALA A 256 1.30 -1.48 -12.62
N ARG A 257 2.20 -0.79 -13.34
CA ARG A 257 1.88 -0.06 -14.58
C ARG A 257 2.08 -0.89 -15.83
N ILE A 258 2.83 -1.99 -15.74
CA ILE A 258 3.11 -2.89 -16.85
C ILE A 258 2.66 -4.31 -16.46
N PRO A 259 1.52 -4.79 -16.99
CA PRO A 259 1.06 -6.15 -16.76
C PRO A 259 2.14 -7.17 -17.10
N HIS A 260 2.37 -8.13 -16.20
CA HIS A 260 3.42 -9.13 -16.34
C HIS A 260 2.99 -10.45 -15.74
N ALA A 261 3.67 -11.53 -16.12
CA ALA A 261 3.28 -12.89 -15.72
C ALA A 261 4.06 -13.44 -14.53
N LYS A 262 5.25 -12.89 -14.24
CA LYS A 262 6.17 -13.37 -13.21
C LYS A 262 6.28 -12.37 -12.07
N HIS A 263 5.79 -12.72 -10.89
CA HIS A 263 5.72 -11.79 -9.76
C HIS A 263 6.72 -12.16 -8.66
N LEU A 264 7.38 -11.15 -8.09
CA LEU A 264 8.23 -11.26 -6.91
C LEU A 264 7.37 -11.03 -5.66
N CYS A 265 7.34 -12.01 -4.76
CA CYS A 265 6.57 -11.88 -3.52
C CYS A 265 7.26 -10.90 -2.56
N GLY A 266 6.58 -9.79 -2.23
CA GLY A 266 7.06 -8.83 -1.23
C GLY A 266 7.21 -9.43 0.18
N ASN A 267 6.42 -10.45 0.52
CA ASN A 267 6.46 -11.11 1.82
C ASN A 267 7.59 -12.13 1.99
N CYS A 268 7.88 -12.99 1.00
CA CYS A 268 8.90 -14.04 1.16
C CYS A 268 10.12 -13.91 0.23
N GLY A 269 10.10 -12.95 -0.70
CA GLY A 269 11.20 -12.70 -1.64
C GLY A 269 11.37 -13.78 -2.72
N ARG A 270 10.39 -14.68 -2.88
CA ARG A 270 10.40 -15.70 -3.94
C ARG A 270 9.73 -15.18 -5.20
N ASP A 271 10.32 -15.51 -6.34
CA ASP A 271 9.97 -15.01 -7.67
C ASP A 271 9.50 -16.13 -8.62
N ASN A 272 9.02 -17.24 -8.07
CA ASN A 272 8.49 -18.41 -8.76
C ASN A 272 6.95 -18.42 -8.85
N THR A 273 6.31 -17.30 -8.49
CA THR A 273 4.87 -17.14 -8.60
C THR A 273 4.53 -16.57 -9.98
N TRP A 274 3.66 -17.27 -10.71
CA TRP A 274 3.25 -16.90 -12.05
C TRP A 274 1.73 -16.85 -12.17
N SER A 275 1.21 -15.80 -12.77
CA SER A 275 -0.19 -15.71 -13.19
C SER A 275 -0.39 -16.47 -14.52
N ARG A 276 -1.66 -16.74 -14.88
CA ARG A 276 -1.99 -17.42 -16.16
C ARG A 276 -1.69 -16.56 -17.39
N GLY A 277 -1.74 -15.24 -17.23
CA GLY A 277 -1.44 -14.25 -18.26
C GLY A 277 -0.96 -12.94 -17.62
N PRO A 278 -0.45 -11.98 -18.41
CA PRO A 278 0.07 -10.73 -17.86
C PRO A 278 -1.00 -9.95 -17.10
N ILE A 279 -0.75 -9.63 -15.83
CA ILE A 279 -1.61 -8.80 -14.97
C ILE A 279 -0.76 -7.85 -14.14
N ALA A 280 -1.36 -6.77 -13.63
CA ALA A 280 -0.88 -6.11 -12.41
C ALA A 280 -1.59 -6.75 -11.20
N SER A 281 -0.83 -7.33 -10.27
CA SER A 281 -1.40 -7.99 -9.09
C SER A 281 -1.64 -6.99 -7.96
N THR A 282 -2.83 -7.00 -7.37
CA THR A 282 -3.16 -6.14 -6.22
C THR A 282 -4.29 -6.74 -5.38
N PRO A 283 -4.18 -6.73 -4.04
CA PRO A 283 -5.25 -7.18 -3.15
C PRO A 283 -6.48 -6.26 -3.17
N LEU A 284 -6.39 -5.07 -3.76
CA LEU A 284 -7.54 -4.17 -3.94
C LEU A 284 -8.49 -4.67 -5.04
N LYS A 285 -8.02 -5.44 -6.02
CA LYS A 285 -8.85 -5.95 -7.13
C LYS A 285 -9.98 -6.87 -6.65
N PRO A 286 -9.73 -7.95 -5.87
CA PRO A 286 -10.82 -8.81 -5.40
C PRO A 286 -11.79 -8.06 -4.49
N LEU A 287 -11.31 -7.10 -3.68
CA LEU A 287 -12.20 -6.24 -2.89
C LEU A 287 -13.15 -5.44 -3.78
N HIS A 288 -12.59 -4.76 -4.78
CA HIS A 288 -13.35 -3.97 -5.74
C HIS A 288 -14.36 -4.84 -6.49
N ASP A 289 -13.95 -6.01 -6.98
CA ASP A 289 -14.81 -6.87 -7.79
C ASP A 289 -15.96 -7.50 -7.00
N GLN A 290 -15.71 -7.86 -5.74
CA GLN A 290 -16.68 -8.55 -4.92
C GLN A 290 -17.66 -7.61 -4.24
N PHE A 291 -17.20 -6.43 -3.81
CA PHE A 291 -17.98 -5.55 -2.94
C PHE A 291 -18.46 -4.27 -3.63
N SER A 292 -17.89 -3.87 -4.77
CA SER A 292 -18.44 -2.74 -5.52
C SER A 292 -19.67 -3.16 -6.30
N LYS A 293 -20.83 -2.58 -5.96
CA LYS A 293 -22.12 -2.96 -6.57
C LYS A 293 -22.39 -2.26 -7.89
N ALA A 294 -21.83 -1.05 -8.06
CA ALA A 294 -22.02 -0.24 -9.26
C ALA A 294 -20.67 0.25 -9.81
N ASN A 295 -20.07 -0.59 -10.66
CA ASN A 295 -18.85 -0.26 -11.40
C ASN A 295 -19.12 0.53 -12.70
N GLN A 296 -20.39 0.85 -12.96
CA GLN A 296 -20.78 1.68 -14.09
C GLN A 296 -20.68 3.15 -13.72
N TYR A 297 -20.20 3.94 -14.68
CA TYR A 297 -20.14 5.38 -14.58
C TYR A 297 -21.28 6.03 -15.35
N ILE A 298 -21.81 7.11 -14.80
CA ILE A 298 -22.69 8.03 -15.53
C ILE A 298 -21.92 9.31 -15.84
N ASP A 299 -21.91 9.70 -17.11
CA ASP A 299 -21.37 11.00 -17.50
C ASP A 299 -22.31 12.10 -17.03
N VAL A 300 -21.80 12.95 -16.16
CA VAL A 300 -22.55 14.11 -15.69
C VAL A 300 -22.76 15.09 -16.85
N GLN A 301 -23.95 15.70 -16.91
CA GLN A 301 -24.32 16.64 -17.98
C GLN A 301 -24.38 18.09 -17.51
N SER A 302 -24.29 18.34 -16.19
CA SER A 302 -24.31 19.68 -15.62
C SER A 302 -23.07 20.48 -16.05
N ILE A 303 -23.23 21.79 -16.13
CA ILE A 303 -22.19 22.74 -16.55
C ILE A 303 -21.97 23.73 -15.42
N ILE A 304 -20.71 24.06 -15.15
CA ILE A 304 -20.33 25.17 -14.29
C ILE A 304 -19.30 26.05 -14.99
N ASP A 305 -19.45 27.35 -14.83
CA ASP A 305 -18.47 28.35 -15.24
C ASP A 305 -17.85 28.98 -14.00
N LEU A 306 -16.56 28.68 -13.78
CA LEU A 306 -15.80 29.18 -12.64
C LEU A 306 -15.53 30.69 -12.74
N ASP A 307 -15.63 31.28 -13.93
CA ASP A 307 -15.39 32.71 -14.13
C ASP A 307 -16.51 33.57 -13.53
N HIS A 308 -17.66 32.97 -13.22
CA HIS A 308 -18.74 33.62 -12.46
C HIS A 308 -18.46 33.71 -10.95
N TYR A 309 -17.44 33.04 -10.44
CA TYR A 309 -17.11 32.98 -9.01
C TYR A 309 -15.94 33.90 -8.64
N VAL A 310 -15.96 35.14 -9.12
CA VAL A 310 -14.92 36.14 -8.84
C VAL A 310 -14.80 36.37 -7.33
N GLY A 311 -13.58 36.32 -6.81
CA GLY A 311 -13.28 36.49 -5.38
C GLY A 311 -13.53 35.25 -4.51
N CYS A 312 -13.96 34.14 -5.11
CA CYS A 312 -14.04 32.84 -4.44
C CYS A 312 -12.73 32.07 -4.62
N SER A 313 -12.47 31.13 -3.72
CA SER A 313 -11.43 30.11 -3.91
C SER A 313 -12.05 28.83 -4.47
N PHE A 314 -11.33 28.10 -5.31
CA PHE A 314 -11.78 26.82 -5.82
C PHE A 314 -10.66 25.78 -5.88
N ASP A 315 -11.08 24.52 -5.90
CA ASP A 315 -10.25 23.35 -6.18
C ASP A 315 -10.95 22.47 -7.22
N VAL A 316 -10.18 21.91 -8.17
CA VAL A 316 -10.72 21.13 -9.30
C VAL A 316 -9.95 19.83 -9.45
N TRP A 317 -10.70 18.73 -9.60
CA TRP A 317 -10.18 17.40 -9.87
C TRP A 317 -10.88 16.75 -11.06
N ALA A 318 -10.18 15.92 -11.82
CA ALA A 318 -10.86 14.86 -12.53
C ALA A 318 -11.46 13.89 -11.50
N SER A 319 -12.76 13.60 -11.59
CA SER A 319 -13.35 12.49 -10.82
C SER A 319 -12.58 11.20 -11.13
N THR A 320 -12.32 10.36 -10.13
CA THR A 320 -11.61 9.08 -10.30
C THR A 320 -12.48 7.91 -9.82
N PRO A 321 -12.27 6.70 -10.35
CA PRO A 321 -12.84 5.48 -9.82
C PRO A 321 -12.64 5.32 -8.32
N ALA A 322 -13.69 4.92 -7.63
CA ALA A 322 -13.58 4.41 -6.29
C ALA A 322 -12.76 3.12 -6.27
N ILE A 323 -11.92 2.96 -5.24
CA ILE A 323 -11.33 1.68 -4.88
C ILE A 323 -12.43 0.71 -4.44
N LEU A 324 -13.43 1.24 -3.74
CA LEU A 324 -14.61 0.51 -3.30
C LEU A 324 -15.84 1.42 -3.35
N TRP A 325 -16.93 0.91 -3.93
CA TRP A 325 -18.22 1.60 -3.96
C TRP A 325 -19.38 0.64 -3.74
N THR A 326 -19.82 0.49 -2.49
CA THR A 326 -20.83 -0.52 -2.12
C THR A 326 -22.27 -0.09 -2.38
N ALA A 327 -22.48 1.11 -2.92
CA ALA A 327 -23.81 1.62 -3.22
C ALA A 327 -24.35 1.12 -4.56
N ASP A 328 -25.67 0.99 -4.66
CA ASP A 328 -26.34 0.46 -5.86
C ASP A 328 -26.45 1.48 -7.01
N ARG A 329 -26.22 2.77 -6.73
CA ARG A 329 -26.21 3.82 -7.76
C ARG A 329 -24.86 3.91 -8.47
N PRO A 330 -24.82 4.28 -9.76
CA PRO A 330 -23.58 4.47 -10.48
C PRO A 330 -22.70 5.57 -9.88
N GLN A 331 -21.41 5.50 -10.18
CA GLN A 331 -20.47 6.56 -9.88
C GLN A 331 -20.59 7.67 -10.94
N GLU A 332 -20.41 8.91 -10.53
CA GLU A 332 -20.39 10.04 -11.46
C GLU A 332 -19.02 10.18 -12.11
N ARG A 333 -19.02 10.37 -13.43
CA ARG A 333 -17.82 10.70 -14.22
C ARG A 333 -17.95 12.12 -14.76
N GLY A 334 -16.97 12.92 -14.42
CA GLY A 334 -16.88 14.34 -14.77
C GLY A 334 -15.67 14.99 -14.11
N ILE A 335 -15.83 16.27 -13.77
CA ILE A 335 -14.85 17.11 -13.09
C ILE A 335 -15.46 17.52 -11.76
N HIS A 336 -14.81 17.14 -10.67
CA HIS A 336 -15.23 17.47 -9.32
C HIS A 336 -14.71 18.87 -8.95
N VAL A 337 -15.59 19.70 -8.40
CA VAL A 337 -15.32 21.11 -8.15
C VAL A 337 -15.76 21.48 -6.74
N HIS A 338 -14.83 22.11 -6.03
CA HIS A 338 -15.09 22.79 -4.79
C HIS A 338 -15.03 24.30 -5.02
N VAL A 339 -16.03 25.05 -4.56
CA VAL A 339 -16.00 26.53 -4.53
C VAL A 339 -16.33 27.01 -3.13
N ARG A 340 -15.52 27.94 -2.62
CA ARG A 340 -15.70 28.56 -1.30
C ARG A 340 -15.67 30.08 -1.43
N ASP A 341 -16.52 30.75 -0.66
CA ASP A 341 -16.53 32.21 -0.62
C ASP A 341 -15.27 32.79 0.06
N ALA A 342 -15.16 34.12 0.10
CA ALA A 342 -14.02 34.81 0.71
C ALA A 342 -13.83 34.52 2.22
N ASN A 343 -14.85 33.99 2.90
CA ASN A 343 -14.80 33.58 4.31
C ASN A 343 -14.53 32.07 4.46
N GLY A 344 -14.30 31.35 3.36
CA GLY A 344 -14.09 29.91 3.34
C GLY A 344 -15.37 29.07 3.45
N LYS A 345 -16.56 29.67 3.32
CA LYS A 345 -17.83 28.93 3.35
C LYS A 345 -18.04 28.19 2.03
N TRP A 346 -18.42 26.93 2.13
CA TRP A 346 -18.79 26.08 1.00
C TRP A 346 -19.98 26.66 0.21
N LEU A 347 -19.75 26.89 -1.09
CA LEU A 347 -20.76 27.26 -2.07
C LEU A 347 -21.09 26.08 -2.99
N ILE A 348 -20.07 25.33 -3.41
CA ILE A 348 -20.19 24.19 -4.32
C ILE A 348 -19.28 23.07 -3.84
N ASP A 349 -19.83 21.87 -3.86
CA ASP A 349 -19.16 20.59 -3.69
C ASP A 349 -19.94 19.59 -4.55
N ASP A 350 -19.55 19.46 -5.82
CA ASP A 350 -20.28 18.65 -6.79
C ASP A 350 -19.41 18.22 -7.98
N THR A 351 -19.89 17.27 -8.76
CA THR A 351 -19.28 16.82 -10.01
C THR A 351 -20.03 17.40 -11.20
N PHE A 352 -19.29 17.87 -12.21
CA PHE A 352 -19.84 18.50 -13.41
C PHE A 352 -19.34 17.81 -14.68
N GLY A 353 -20.17 17.79 -15.72
CA GLY A 353 -19.79 17.30 -17.04
C GLY A 353 -18.85 18.25 -17.77
N VAL A 354 -19.12 19.55 -17.64
CA VAL A 354 -18.35 20.63 -18.26
C VAL A 354 -17.99 21.67 -17.20
N VAL A 355 -16.71 21.99 -17.12
CA VAL A 355 -16.19 23.08 -16.26
C VAL A 355 -15.47 24.07 -17.16
N ILE A 356 -15.88 25.34 -17.08
CA ILE A 356 -15.25 26.45 -17.79
C ILE A 356 -14.38 27.23 -16.81
N HIS A 357 -13.15 27.56 -17.21
CA HIS A 357 -12.27 28.45 -16.48
C HIS A 357 -11.45 29.28 -17.47
N GLN A 358 -11.40 30.60 -17.26
CA GLN A 358 -10.77 31.58 -18.14
C GLN A 358 -11.26 31.48 -19.59
N GLY A 359 -12.58 31.28 -19.76
CA GLY A 359 -13.24 31.07 -21.04
C GLY A 359 -12.89 29.76 -21.75
N GLN A 360 -12.16 28.84 -21.10
CA GLN A 360 -11.76 27.55 -21.66
C GLN A 360 -12.49 26.40 -20.99
N ILE A 361 -12.97 25.44 -21.79
CA ILE A 361 -13.50 24.17 -21.27
C ILE A 361 -12.33 23.32 -20.79
N LEU A 362 -12.35 22.93 -19.53
CA LEU A 362 -11.35 22.06 -18.94
C LEU A 362 -11.46 20.62 -19.47
N ASN A 363 -10.33 20.00 -19.75
CA ASN A 363 -10.25 18.63 -20.23
C ASN A 363 -9.94 17.66 -19.08
N ARG A 364 -10.84 16.71 -18.79
CA ARG A 364 -10.69 15.74 -17.69
C ARG A 364 -9.37 14.97 -17.73
N LEU A 365 -8.95 14.47 -18.90
CA LEU A 365 -7.69 13.71 -19.01
C LEU A 365 -6.47 14.58 -18.68
N SER A 366 -6.48 15.83 -19.13
CA SER A 366 -5.43 16.81 -18.80
C SER A 366 -5.41 17.11 -17.30
N LEU A 367 -6.58 17.25 -16.67
CA LEU A 367 -6.68 17.42 -15.21
C LEU A 367 -6.14 16.20 -14.46
N LEU A 368 -6.49 14.98 -14.88
CA LEU A 368 -5.95 13.75 -14.28
C LEU A 368 -4.42 13.71 -14.36
N ASN A 369 -3.85 14.01 -15.52
CA ASN A 369 -2.40 14.07 -15.68
C ASN A 369 -1.75 15.13 -14.75
N THR A 370 -2.40 16.28 -14.59
CA THR A 370 -1.94 17.31 -13.64
C THR A 370 -2.05 16.83 -12.19
N MET A 371 -3.13 16.14 -11.80
CA MET A 371 -3.26 15.54 -10.46
C MET A 371 -2.13 14.55 -10.18
N VAL A 372 -1.79 13.70 -11.16
CA VAL A 372 -0.63 12.79 -11.05
C VAL A 372 0.68 13.57 -10.93
N ALA A 373 0.89 14.60 -11.75
CA ALA A 373 2.10 15.43 -11.71
C ALA A 373 2.25 16.24 -10.42
N ASN A 374 1.12 16.55 -9.78
CA ASN A 374 1.04 17.22 -8.48
C ASN A 374 1.26 16.26 -7.31
N THR A 375 1.19 14.95 -7.55
CA THR A 375 1.37 13.93 -6.52
C THR A 375 2.84 13.80 -6.15
N ILE A 376 3.15 13.96 -4.86
CA ILE A 376 4.48 13.66 -4.32
C ILE A 376 4.54 12.16 -4.01
N ILE A 377 5.55 11.48 -4.55
CA ILE A 377 5.85 10.05 -4.36
C ILE A 377 7.12 9.94 -3.53
#